data_AF-A0A517VDQ1-F1
#
_entry.id   AF-A0A517VDQ1-F1
#
_cell.length_a   1.000
_cell.length_b   1.000
_cell.length_c   1.000
_cell.angle_alpha   90.00
_cell.angle_beta   90.00
_cell.angle_gamma   90.00
#
_symmetry.space_group_name_H-M   'P 1'
#
loop_
_entity.id
_entity.type
_entity.pdbx_description
1 polymer ?
#
loop_
_entity_poly.entity_id
_entity_poly.type
_entity_poly.pdbx_seq_one_letter_code
_entity_poly.pdbx_strand_id
1 'polypeptide(L)'
;MTYPLAPEPTLRAALRVLYVAAYTTRNWTLKEEISREQINDLWEAIHPIPSLIKHWRGDEECQRELRMYFHSYDERGWDGLKLEVIFDDALNHPDL
;
A
#
# COMPACT_ATOMS: atom_id res chain seq x y z
N MET A 1 -3.89 6.38 25.04
CA MET A 1 -4.07 7.47 24.08
C MET A 1 -4.90 6.94 22.92
N THR A 2 -5.96 7.65 22.54
CA THR A 2 -6.74 7.36 21.32
C THR A 2 -6.17 8.20 20.19
N TYR A 3 -5.75 7.56 19.10
CA TYR A 3 -5.33 8.26 17.90
C TYR A 3 -6.52 8.41 16.95
N PRO A 4 -6.61 9.51 16.18
CA PRO A 4 -7.58 9.60 15.11
C PRO A 4 -7.29 8.58 14.01
N LEU A 5 -8.32 8.28 13.22
CA LEU A 5 -8.15 7.61 11.93
C LEU A 5 -7.52 8.58 10.92
N ALA A 6 -6.90 8.03 9.87
CA ALA A 6 -6.50 8.80 8.72
C ALA A 6 -7.71 9.54 8.09
N PRO A 7 -7.50 10.73 7.48
CA PRO A 7 -8.53 11.40 6.69
C PRO A 7 -9.13 10.46 5.64
N GLU A 8 -10.43 10.57 5.42
CA GLU A 8 -11.17 9.63 4.57
C GLU A 8 -10.54 9.39 3.18
N PRO A 9 -10.06 10.41 2.43
CA PRO A 9 -9.41 10.18 1.13
C PRO A 9 -8.16 9.30 1.25
N THR A 10 -7.29 9.60 2.21
CA THR A 10 -6.07 8.83 2.50
C THR A 10 -6.40 7.41 2.95
N LEU A 11 -7.41 7.26 3.82
CA LEU A 11 -7.86 5.97 4.31
C LEU A 11 -8.34 5.10 3.15
N ARG A 12 -9.18 5.64 2.25
CA ARG A 12 -9.67 4.92 1.07
C ARG A 12 -8.54 4.53 0.13
N ALA A 13 -7.63 5.46 -0.17
CA ALA A 13 -6.48 5.19 -1.04
C ALA A 13 -5.57 4.10 -0.46
N ALA A 14 -5.27 4.14 0.85
CA ALA A 14 -4.46 3.12 1.51
C ALA A 14 -5.13 1.74 1.53
N LEU A 15 -6.45 1.69 1.77
CA LEU A 15 -7.23 0.46 1.67
C LEU A 15 -7.27 -0.08 0.23
N ARG A 16 -7.28 0.79 -0.77
CA ARG A 16 -7.19 0.38 -2.18
C ARG A 16 -5.86 -0.31 -2.47
N VAL A 17 -4.74 0.26 -2.02
CA VAL A 17 -3.41 -0.38 -2.14
C VAL A 17 -3.42 -1.78 -1.50
N LEU A 18 -3.92 -1.88 -0.27
CA LEU A 18 -4.01 -3.16 0.45
C LEU A 18 -4.88 -4.18 -0.31
N TYR A 19 -6.05 -3.77 -0.79
CA TYR A 19 -6.94 -4.60 -1.61
C TYR A 19 -6.23 -5.11 -2.88
N VAL A 20 -5.58 -4.20 -3.62
CA VAL A 20 -4.90 -4.54 -4.87
C VAL A 20 -3.75 -5.50 -4.63
N ALA A 21 -2.91 -5.22 -3.64
CA ALA A 21 -1.80 -6.08 -3.28
C ALA A 21 -2.26 -7.47 -2.84
N ALA A 22 -3.33 -7.55 -2.04
CA ALA A 22 -3.86 -8.82 -1.56
C ALA A 22 -4.41 -9.69 -2.70
N TYR A 23 -5.26 -9.15 -3.60
CA TYR A 23 -5.77 -9.95 -4.70
C TYR A 23 -4.68 -10.27 -5.73
N THR A 24 -3.71 -9.37 -5.94
CA THR A 24 -2.57 -9.59 -6.83
C THR A 24 -1.72 -10.74 -6.32
N THR A 25 -1.38 -10.74 -5.04
CA THR A 25 -0.66 -11.85 -4.39
C THR A 25 -1.44 -13.16 -4.54
N ARG A 26 -2.76 -13.15 -4.30
CA ARG A 26 -3.60 -14.34 -4.52
C ARG A 26 -3.53 -14.84 -5.96
N ASN A 27 -3.50 -13.96 -6.95
CA ASN A 27 -3.40 -14.37 -8.36
C ASN A 27 -2.00 -14.88 -8.71
N TRP A 28 -0.97 -14.35 -8.06
CA TRP A 28 0.41 -14.83 -8.21
C TRP A 28 0.60 -16.27 -7.71
N THR A 29 -0.18 -16.73 -6.73
CA THR A 29 -0.11 -18.13 -6.29
C THR A 29 -0.57 -19.13 -7.36
N LEU A 30 -1.19 -18.65 -8.44
CA LEU A 30 -1.61 -19.45 -9.59
C LEU A 30 -0.59 -19.40 -10.76
N LYS A 31 0.51 -18.65 -10.63
CA LYS A 31 1.53 -18.45 -11.67
C LYS A 31 2.88 -19.05 -11.21
N GLU A 32 3.66 -19.59 -12.15
CA GLU A 32 4.96 -20.20 -11.84
C GLU A 32 6.12 -19.17 -11.76
N GLU A 33 5.94 -17.96 -12.29
CA GLU A 33 7.04 -17.01 -12.54
C GLU A 33 7.31 -16.02 -11.39
N ILE A 34 6.53 -16.06 -10.30
CA ILE A 34 6.64 -15.08 -9.20
C ILE A 34 7.55 -15.62 -8.10
N SER A 35 8.60 -14.85 -7.78
CA SER A 35 9.57 -15.23 -6.75
C SER A 35 8.99 -15.02 -5.34
N ARG A 36 9.50 -15.79 -4.37
CA ARG A 36 9.15 -15.58 -2.94
C ARG A 36 9.66 -14.26 -2.41
N GLU A 37 10.77 -13.76 -2.96
CA GLU A 37 11.34 -12.46 -2.61
C GLU A 37 10.40 -11.32 -3.01
N GLN A 38 9.86 -11.34 -4.24
CA GLN A 38 8.88 -10.36 -4.69
C GLN A 38 7.61 -10.36 -3.82
N ILE A 39 7.15 -11.55 -3.41
CA ILE A 39 6.01 -11.66 -2.48
C ILE A 39 6.38 -11.04 -1.12
N ASN A 40 7.55 -11.36 -0.58
CA ASN A 40 8.00 -10.83 0.71
C ASN A 40 8.09 -9.30 0.68
N ASP A 41 8.76 -8.74 -0.34
CA ASP A 41 8.87 -7.29 -0.54
C ASP A 41 7.49 -6.61 -0.59
N LEU A 42 6.51 -7.23 -1.28
CA LEU A 42 5.14 -6.70 -1.33
C LEU A 42 4.49 -6.68 0.05
N TRP A 43 4.64 -7.76 0.82
CA TRP A 43 4.03 -7.85 2.15
C TRP A 43 4.69 -6.93 3.18
N GLU A 44 6.01 -6.73 3.12
CA GLU A 44 6.73 -5.75 3.94
C GLU A 44 6.22 -4.33 3.66
N ALA A 45 5.88 -4.01 2.41
CA ALA A 45 5.36 -2.69 2.05
C ALA A 45 3.92 -2.43 2.50
N ILE A 46 3.05 -3.46 2.55
CA ILE A 46 1.62 -3.28 2.84
C ILE A 46 1.22 -3.63 4.28
N HIS A 47 2.00 -4.44 5.00
CA HIS A 47 1.70 -4.78 6.40
C HIS A 47 1.55 -3.57 7.33
N PRO A 48 2.24 -2.41 7.13
CA PRO A 48 2.12 -1.28 8.05
C PRO A 48 0.80 -0.55 7.89
N ILE A 49 0.17 -0.64 6.70
CA ILE A 49 -1.01 0.16 6.32
C ILE A 49 -2.08 0.15 7.43
N PRO A 50 -2.58 -1.00 7.93
CA PRO A 50 -3.65 -1.01 8.91
C PRO A 50 -3.28 -0.31 10.22
N SER A 51 -2.02 -0.43 10.63
CA SER A 51 -1.53 0.24 11.85
C SER A 51 -1.44 1.75 11.64
N LEU A 52 -0.89 2.18 10.50
CA LEU A 52 -0.71 3.60 10.19
C LEU A 52 -2.06 4.33 10.08
N ILE A 53 -3.01 3.79 9.31
CA ILE A 53 -4.31 4.46 9.14
C ILE A 53 -5.18 4.46 10.40
N LYS A 54 -4.92 3.54 11.35
CA LYS A 54 -5.62 3.47 12.64
C LYS A 54 -4.98 4.36 13.72
N HIS A 55 -3.68 4.63 13.60
CA HIS A 55 -2.91 5.41 14.56
C HIS A 55 -2.31 6.64 13.90
N TRP A 56 -3.17 7.51 13.39
CA TRP A 56 -2.77 8.68 12.61
C TRP A 56 -2.19 9.77 13.52
N ARG A 57 -0.89 10.06 13.40
CA ARG A 57 -0.14 10.98 14.28
C ARG A 57 0.01 12.39 13.71
N GLY A 58 -0.37 12.58 12.45
CA GLY A 58 -0.27 13.84 11.72
C GLY A 58 -0.17 13.56 10.23
N ASP A 59 -0.80 14.41 9.41
CA ASP A 59 -0.93 14.16 7.97
C ASP A 59 0.44 14.03 7.30
N GLU A 60 1.34 15.01 7.46
CA GLU A 60 2.64 15.00 6.80
C GLU A 60 3.51 13.81 7.21
N GLU A 61 3.57 13.49 8.50
CA GLU A 61 4.38 12.38 9.01
C GLU A 61 3.85 11.03 8.49
N CYS A 62 2.55 10.77 8.66
CA CYS A 62 1.98 9.49 8.30
C CYS A 62 1.86 9.30 6.79
N GLN A 63 1.62 10.37 6.01
CA GLN A 63 1.68 10.32 4.54
C GLN A 63 3.09 9.98 4.07
N ARG A 64 4.12 10.64 4.62
CA ARG A 64 5.51 10.35 4.27
C ARG A 64 5.88 8.92 4.63
N GLU A 65 5.48 8.43 5.80
CA GLU A 65 5.74 7.06 6.24
C GLU A 65 5.06 6.04 5.32
N LEU A 66 3.78 6.21 4.98
CA LEU A 66 3.09 5.35 4.02
C LEU A 66 3.80 5.32 2.66
N ARG A 67 4.12 6.50 2.11
CA ARG A 67 4.80 6.61 0.81
C ARG A 67 6.19 6.00 0.83
N MET A 68 6.93 6.12 1.92
CA MET A 68 8.24 5.48 2.07
C MET A 68 8.15 3.95 1.86
N TYR A 69 7.14 3.29 2.44
CA TYR A 69 6.94 1.85 2.24
C TYR A 69 6.59 1.50 0.79
N PHE A 70 5.71 2.28 0.16
CA PHE A 70 5.31 2.06 -1.25
C PHE A 70 6.49 2.26 -2.20
N HIS A 71 7.22 3.36 -2.01
CA HIS A 71 8.40 3.70 -2.78
C HIS A 71 9.48 2.63 -2.66
N SER A 72 9.74 2.14 -1.43
CA SER A 72 10.72 1.08 -1.18
C SER A 72 10.42 -0.22 -1.93
N TYR A 73 9.14 -0.53 -2.18
CA TYR A 73 8.74 -1.65 -3.04
C TYR A 73 8.89 -1.32 -4.52
N ASP A 74 8.40 -0.15 -4.94
CA ASP A 74 8.39 0.26 -6.36
C ASP A 74 9.81 0.38 -6.94
N GLU A 75 10.78 0.81 -6.12
CA GLU A 75 12.21 0.90 -6.45
C GLU A 75 12.88 -0.47 -6.66
N ARG A 76 12.29 -1.57 -6.17
CA ARG A 76 12.82 -2.92 -6.44
C ARG A 76 12.77 -3.28 -7.92
N GLY A 77 11.98 -2.55 -8.72
CA GLY A 77 11.93 -2.74 -10.16
C GLY A 77 11.15 -3.98 -10.58
N TRP A 78 10.35 -4.56 -9.69
CA TRP A 78 9.46 -5.67 -10.04
C TRP A 78 8.52 -5.27 -11.19
N ASP A 79 8.38 -6.16 -12.17
CA ASP A 79 7.41 -6.00 -13.25
C ASP A 79 5.98 -6.13 -12.68
N GLY A 80 5.11 -5.19 -13.05
CA GLY A 80 3.71 -5.19 -12.65
C GLY A 80 3.35 -4.09 -11.65
N LEU A 81 3.05 -4.50 -10.41
CA LEU A 81 2.39 -3.65 -9.42
C LEU A 81 3.25 -2.43 -9.05
N LYS A 82 2.65 -1.23 -9.06
CA LYS A 82 3.25 0.03 -8.60
C LYS A 82 2.39 0.65 -7.51
N LEU A 83 2.80 0.49 -6.26
CA LEU A 83 1.98 0.82 -5.08
C LEU A 83 1.75 2.33 -4.95
N GLU A 84 2.76 3.15 -5.24
CA GLU A 84 2.63 4.60 -5.15
C GLU A 84 1.66 5.15 -6.21
N VAL A 85 1.72 4.61 -7.43
CA VAL A 85 0.78 4.94 -8.51
C VAL A 85 -0.65 4.59 -8.11
N ILE A 86 -0.88 3.38 -7.57
CA ILE A 86 -2.23 2.96 -7.13
C ILE A 86 -2.76 3.87 -6.02
N PHE A 87 -1.88 4.27 -5.09
CA PHE A 87 -2.25 5.17 -4.02
C PHE A 87 -2.64 6.55 -4.55
N ASP A 88 -1.83 7.12 -5.44
CA ASP A 88 -2.09 8.44 -6.05
C ASP A 88 -3.34 8.43 -6.91
N ASP A 89 -3.55 7.39 -7.72
CA ASP A 89 -4.75 7.22 -8.53
C ASP A 89 -6.00 7.17 -7.64
N ALA A 90 -5.97 6.37 -6.57
CA ALA A 90 -7.09 6.25 -5.64
C ALA A 90 -7.34 7.54 -4.85
N LEU A 91 -6.29 8.34 -4.59
CA LEU A 91 -6.41 9.63 -3.91
C LEU A 91 -7.05 10.69 -4.82
N ASN A 92 -6.72 10.67 -6.11
CA ASN A 92 -7.23 11.61 -7.11
C ASN A 92 -8.59 11.19 -7.70
N HIS A 93 -8.92 9.91 -7.64
CA HIS A 93 -10.14 9.31 -8.19
C HIS A 93 -10.85 8.43 -7.15
N PRO A 94 -11.56 9.03 -6.19
CA PRO A 94 -12.14 8.32 -5.05
C PRO A 94 -13.27 7.32 -5.41
N ASP A 95 -13.72 7.32 -6.66
CA ASP A 95 -14.76 6.42 -7.18
C ASP A 95 -14.22 5.07 -7.73
N LEU A 96 -12.90 4.83 -7.71
CA LEU A 96 -12.22 3.63 -8.23
C LEU A 96 -12.05 2.47 -7.23
#